data_AF-G0LY58-F1
#
_entry.id   AF-G0LY58-F1
#
_cell.length_a   1.000
_cell.length_b   1.000
_cell.length_c   1.000
_cell.angle_alpha   90.00
_cell.angle_beta   90.00
_cell.angle_gamma   90.00
#
_symmetry.space_group_name_H-M   'P 1'
#
loop_
_entity.id
_entity.type
_entity.pdbx_description
1 polymer ?
#
loop_
_entity_poly.entity_id
_entity_poly.type
_entity_poly.pdbx_seq_one_letter_code
_entity_poly.pdbx_strand_id
1 'polypeptide(L)' 'RVGVVQANFLNIAVGLSTNLSARDLLAWLHVIEQSLHRRRLIHWGPRTIDLDIVLYGCTRLTSPTLKIPHLE' A
#
# COMPACT_ATOMS: atom_id res chain seq x y z
N ARG A 1 4.65 20.23 -4.39
CA ARG A 1 3.71 19.58 -3.44
C ARG A 1 2.84 18.65 -4.25
N VAL A 2 2.98 17.34 -4.05
CA VAL A 2 2.06 16.37 -4.65
C VAL A 2 0.90 16.22 -3.67
N GLY A 3 -0.35 16.47 -4.09
CA GLY A 3 -1.55 16.27 -3.27
C GLY A 3 -2.26 17.53 -2.76
N VAL A 4 -3.39 17.30 -2.07
CA VAL A 4 -4.27 18.33 -1.48
C VAL A 4 -3.82 18.70 -0.05
N VAL A 5 -4.22 19.87 0.45
CA VAL A 5 -3.96 20.32 1.82
C VAL A 5 -4.63 19.36 2.81
N GLN A 6 -3.86 18.77 3.70
CA GLN A 6 -4.30 17.79 4.70
C GLN A 6 -3.32 17.73 5.88
N ALA A 7 -3.66 17.00 6.94
CA ALA A 7 -2.76 16.73 8.05
C ALA A 7 -1.51 15.95 7.59
N ASN A 8 -0.43 16.02 8.36
CA ASN A 8 0.77 15.25 8.09
C ASN A 8 0.49 13.75 8.22
N PHE A 9 1.10 12.95 7.34
CA PHE A 9 1.09 11.49 7.47
C PHE A 9 2.07 11.03 8.55
N LEU A 10 1.70 9.97 9.27
CA LEU A 10 2.63 9.17 10.04
C LEU A 10 3.04 7.95 9.19
N ASN A 11 4.33 7.84 8.89
CA ASN A 11 4.87 6.76 8.06
C ASN A 11 5.69 5.78 8.91
N ILE A 12 5.52 4.48 8.64
CA ILE A 12 6.28 3.39 9.25
C ILE A 12 6.51 2.30 8.20
N ALA A 13 7.62 1.58 8.30
CA ALA A 13 7.90 0.38 7.53
C ALA A 13 8.06 -0.83 8.46
N VAL A 14 7.60 -2.00 8.02
CA VAL A 14 7.71 -3.26 8.76
C VAL A 14 8.24 -4.36 7.85
N GLY A 15 9.07 -5.25 8.41
CA GLY A 15 9.48 -6.50 7.77
C GLY A 15 8.68 -7.67 8.34
N LEU A 16 8.24 -8.58 7.47
CA LEU A 16 7.50 -9.78 7.88
C LEU A 16 7.85 -10.98 7.00
N SER A 17 7.60 -12.18 7.51
CA SER A 17 7.64 -13.42 6.75
C SER A 17 6.22 -13.90 6.48
N THR A 18 5.95 -14.37 5.26
CA THR A 18 4.64 -14.87 4.86
C THR A 18 4.78 -15.98 3.82
N ASN A 19 3.80 -16.89 3.80
CA ASN A 19 3.66 -17.93 2.77
C ASN A 19 2.69 -17.50 1.66
N LEU A 20 2.09 -16.31 1.75
CA LEU A 20 1.23 -15.77 0.70
C LEU A 20 2.05 -15.47 -0.56
N SER A 21 1.42 -15.41 -1.73
CA SER A 21 2.07 -14.77 -2.89
C SER A 21 2.04 -13.24 -2.73
N ALA A 22 2.86 -12.50 -3.49
CA ALA A 22 2.80 -11.04 -3.48
C ALA A 22 1.40 -10.49 -3.85
N ARG A 23 0.66 -11.20 -4.72
CA ARG A 23 -0.71 -10.83 -5.11
C ARG A 23 -1.72 -11.12 -4.00
N ASP A 24 -1.58 -12.26 -3.33
CA ASP A 24 -2.47 -12.60 -2.21
C ASP A 24 -2.21 -11.68 -1.02
N LEU A 25 -0.94 -11.32 -0.77
CA LEU A 25 -0.59 -10.31 0.21
C LEU A 25 -1.24 -8.97 -0.14
N LEU A 26 -1.16 -8.50 -1.39
CA LEU A 26 -1.80 -7.26 -1.81
C LEU A 26 -3.33 -7.30 -1.57
N ALA A 27 -3.98 -8.41 -1.92
CA ALA A 27 -5.41 -8.58 -1.65
C ALA A 27 -5.73 -8.51 -0.15
N TRP A 28 -4.91 -9.15 0.69
CA TRP A 28 -5.03 -9.08 2.14
C TRP A 28 -4.82 -7.66 2.70
N LEU A 29 -3.85 -6.90 2.18
CA LEU A 29 -3.63 -5.52 2.58
C LEU A 29 -4.86 -4.66 2.25
N HIS A 30 -5.49 -4.83 1.08
CA HIS A 30 -6.73 -4.12 0.75
C HIS A 30 -7.89 -4.46 1.70
N VAL A 31 -7.98 -5.70 2.20
CA VAL A 31 -8.98 -6.06 3.22
C VAL A 31 -8.73 -5.30 4.53
N ILE A 32 -7.46 -5.17 4.95
CA ILE A 32 -7.08 -4.40 6.15
C ILE A 32 -7.41 -2.92 5.97
N GLU A 33 -7.11 -2.35 4.81
CA GLU A 33 -7.45 -0.95 4.51
C GLU A 33 -8.96 -0.70 4.58
N GLN A 34 -9.76 -1.62 4.03
CA GLN A 34 -11.22 -1.54 4.07
C GLN A 34 -11.76 -1.65 5.49
N SER A 35 -11.23 -2.58 6.31
CA SER A 35 -11.64 -2.73 7.72
C SER A 35 -11.26 -1.52 8.58
N LEU A 36 -10.20 -0.81 8.20
CA LEU A 36 -9.79 0.46 8.78
C LEU A 36 -10.47 1.67 8.12
N HIS A 37 -11.59 1.45 7.43
CA HIS A 37 -12.46 2.49 6.87
C HIS A 37 -11.78 3.40 5.85
N ARG A 38 -10.80 2.90 5.08
CA ARG A 38 -10.22 3.65 3.97
C ARG A 38 -11.31 4.03 2.95
N ARG A 39 -11.48 5.33 2.67
CA ARG A 39 -12.39 5.86 1.65
C ARG A 39 -11.62 6.65 0.59
N ARG A 40 -11.89 6.37 -0.70
CA ARG A 40 -11.29 7.11 -1.83
C ARG A 40 -12.21 8.26 -2.26
N LEU A 41 -12.27 9.32 -1.44
CA LEU A 41 -13.14 10.47 -1.69
C LEU A 41 -12.49 11.52 -2.61
N ILE A 42 -11.18 11.75 -2.42
CA ILE A 42 -10.39 12.74 -3.16
C ILE A 42 -9.10 12.06 -3.60
N HIS A 43 -8.70 12.25 -4.86
CA HIS A 43 -7.41 11.76 -5.33
C HIS A 43 -6.28 12.38 -4.50
N TRP A 44 -5.42 11.55 -3.91
CA TRP A 44 -4.40 11.94 -2.92
C TRP A 44 -4.93 12.66 -1.67
N GLY A 45 -6.21 12.47 -1.35
CA GLY A 45 -6.82 12.97 -0.13
C GLY A 45 -6.40 12.21 1.13
N PRO A 46 -6.90 12.68 2.29
CA PRO A 46 -6.68 12.02 3.57
C PRO A 46 -7.25 10.61 3.56
N ARG A 47 -6.54 9.72 4.22
CA ARG A 47 -6.88 8.30 4.36
C ARG A 47 -6.49 7.83 5.74
N THR A 48 -7.24 6.89 6.28
CA THR A 48 -6.99 6.29 7.58
C THR A 48 -5.70 5.48 7.60
N ILE A 49 -5.43 4.77 6.50
CA ILE A 49 -4.21 4.01 6.28
C ILE A 49 -3.96 3.80 4.78
N ASP A 50 -2.69 3.62 4.42
CA ASP A 50 -2.17 3.26 3.09
C ASP A 50 -1.16 2.15 3.29
N LEU A 51 -1.35 0.98 2.66
CA LEU A 51 -0.47 -0.18 2.83
C LEU A 51 0.15 -0.57 1.49
N ASP A 52 1.44 -0.28 1.33
CA ASP A 52 2.20 -0.55 0.11
C ASP A 52 3.20 -1.70 0.29
N ILE A 53 3.29 -2.57 -0.71
CA ILE A 53 4.37 -3.57 -0.81
C ILE A 53 5.57 -2.90 -1.49
N VAL A 54 6.52 -2.41 -0.68
CA VAL A 54 7.75 -1.77 -1.19
C VAL A 54 8.70 -2.81 -1.81
N LEU A 55 8.91 -3.92 -1.09
CA LEU A 55 9.78 -5.04 -1.48
C LEU A 55 9.10 -6.37 -1.18
N TYR A 56 9.46 -7.41 -1.94
CA TYR A 56 8.99 -8.78 -1.72
C TYR A 56 10.08 -9.79 -2.02
N GLY A 57 10.89 -10.15 -1.00
CA GLY A 57 12.06 -11.01 -1.20
C GLY A 57 12.95 -10.52 -2.35
N CYS A 58 13.26 -11.41 -3.29
CA CYS A 58 13.98 -11.08 -4.53
C CYS A 58 13.05 -10.91 -5.75
N THR A 59 11.74 -10.82 -5.55
CA THR A 59 10.76 -10.74 -6.63
C THR A 59 10.87 -9.41 -7.39
N ARG A 60 10.89 -9.50 -8.73
CA ARG A 60 10.60 -8.38 -9.64
C ARG A 60 9.30 -8.68 -10.35
N LEU A 61 8.33 -7.80 -10.20
CA LEU A 61 7.00 -7.96 -10.77
C LEU A 61 6.53 -6.63 -11.33
N THR A 62 6.02 -6.65 -12.56
CA THR A 62 5.33 -5.51 -13.16
C THR A 62 4.03 -6.01 -13.74
N SER A 63 2.93 -5.43 -13.28
CA SER A 63 1.58 -5.70 -13.77
C SER A 63 0.72 -4.44 -13.63
N PRO A 64 -0.47 -4.38 -14.25
CA PRO A 64 -1.36 -3.23 -14.13
C PRO A 64 -1.78 -2.90 -12.68
N THR A 65 -1.73 -3.89 -11.78
CA THR A 65 -2.23 -3.76 -10.40
C THR A 65 -1.15 -3.87 -9.32
N LEU A 66 0.06 -4.31 -9.66
CA LEU A 66 1.15 -4.50 -8.70
C LEU A 66 2.51 -4.36 -9.39
N LYS A 67 3.36 -3.50 -8.83
CA LYS A 67 4.74 -3.26 -9.25
C LYS A 67 5.67 -3.45 -8.05
N ILE A 68 6.67 -4.30 -8.17
CA ILE A 68 7.67 -4.62 -7.14
C ILE A 68 9.06 -4.62 -7.81
N PRO A 69 10.04 -3.84 -7.32
CA PRO A 69 9.93 -2.87 -6.22
C PRO A 69 8.99 -1.70 -6.53
N HIS A 70 8.35 -1.15 -5.51
CA HIS A 70 7.56 0.08 -5.64
C HIS A 70 8.51 1.28 -5.60
N LEU A 71 8.89 1.81 -6.77
CA LEU A 71 9.94 2.83 -6.92
C LEU A 71 9.45 4.29 -6.81
N GLU A 72 8.18 4.51 -6.46
CA GLU A 72 7.45 5.78 -6.59
C GLU A 72 7.26 6.25 -8.05
#